data_AF-A0A9I9CUM0-F1
#
_entry.id   AF-A0A9I9CUM0-F1
#
_cell.length_a   1.000
_cell.length_b   1.000
_cell.length_c   1.000
_cell.angle_alpha   90.00
_cell.angle_beta   90.00
_cell.angle_gamma   90.00
#
_symmetry.space_group_name_H-M   'P 1'
#
loop_
_entity.id
_entity.type
_entity.pdbx_description
1 polymer ?
#
loop_
_entity_poly.entity_id
_entity_poly.type
_entity_poly.pdbx_seq_one_letter_code
_entity_poly.pdbx_strand_id
1 'polypeptide(L)'
;MISDNKIVAESSSKNCYNMEAIGEEIDEVNFDICDKVEKSMGEMLEKLPPLHKESSIYRVPKQQREMNPKVYLPQFISIGPYHYNTQNNLIANEQYKFRAFIKFLYRMINRDYEYSQESLKGILKAGTLKHIVKTSHCWTKQVWNSYASSINMKEEEFIIMMLVDACFIIDFLLDPSFYIGLIFDIYIDLIKLENQLPLFLLQRLAYLLPITPNPCFPGLVIARISGISDIYTFSSMHDPCDIEPKHFVDYLNFYFPQPLYDM
;
A
#
# COMPACT_ATOMS: atom_id res chain seq x y z
N MET A 1 36.31 7.97 35.79
CA MET A 1 37.55 8.48 35.17
C MET A 1 38.15 7.33 34.35
N ILE A 2 38.13 7.48 33.01
CA ILE A 2 39.07 6.90 32.01
C ILE A 2 39.10 5.35 31.96
N SER A 3 38.88 4.62 30.86
CA SER A 3 38.75 4.91 29.42
C SER A 3 38.17 3.69 28.70
N ASP A 4 37.57 3.96 27.55
CA ASP A 4 37.15 3.05 26.49
C ASP A 4 38.20 2.02 26.04
N ASN A 5 37.78 0.82 25.65
CA ASN A 5 37.82 0.47 24.21
C ASN A 5 37.11 -0.84 23.85
N LYS A 6 36.26 -0.68 22.83
CA LYS A 6 35.67 -1.67 21.92
C LYS A 6 36.63 -2.79 21.53
N ILE A 7 36.17 -4.03 21.67
CA ILE A 7 36.63 -5.16 20.86
C ILE A 7 35.58 -5.36 19.76
N VAL A 8 35.90 -4.91 18.55
CA VAL A 8 35.18 -5.29 17.33
C VAL A 8 35.88 -6.52 16.79
N ALA A 9 35.16 -7.64 16.74
CA ALA A 9 35.63 -8.86 16.14
C ALA A 9 35.70 -8.69 14.61
N GLU A 10 36.89 -8.96 14.08
CA GLU A 10 37.15 -9.19 12.66
C GLU A 10 36.35 -10.39 12.16
N SER A 11 35.66 -10.23 11.04
CA SER A 11 35.41 -11.34 10.12
C SER A 11 35.59 -10.86 8.69
N SER A 12 36.77 -11.19 8.18
CA SER A 12 37.21 -11.09 6.80
C SER A 12 36.24 -11.73 5.82
N SER A 13 35.81 -10.97 4.82
CA SER A 13 35.42 -11.48 3.50
C SER A 13 36.02 -10.56 2.45
N LYS A 14 37.34 -10.69 2.27
CA LYS A 14 38.04 -10.20 1.08
C LYS A 14 37.62 -11.08 -0.10
N ASN A 15 36.71 -10.58 -0.93
CA ASN A 15 36.60 -10.99 -2.32
C ASN A 15 36.57 -9.71 -3.17
N CYS A 16 37.75 -9.11 -3.33
CA CYS A 16 37.98 -8.15 -4.39
C CYS A 16 38.55 -8.96 -5.56
N TYR A 17 37.74 -9.21 -6.59
CA TYR A 17 38.25 -9.74 -7.85
C TYR A 17 39.20 -8.68 -8.43
N ASN A 18 40.49 -9.03 -8.59
CA ASN A 18 41.44 -8.23 -9.35
C ASN A 18 40.93 -8.11 -10.79
N MET A 19 40.52 -6.91 -11.21
CA MET A 19 40.17 -6.58 -12.60
C MET A 19 41.39 -6.25 -13.47
N GLU A 20 42.60 -6.29 -12.93
CA GLU A 20 43.83 -6.05 -13.68
C GLU A 20 44.39 -7.36 -14.24
N ALA A 21 43.80 -7.89 -15.32
CA ALA A 21 44.49 -8.73 -16.31
C ALA A 21 43.52 -9.29 -17.37
N ILE A 22 42.90 -8.43 -18.20
CA ILE A 22 42.49 -8.82 -19.56
C ILE A 22 42.81 -7.63 -20.47
N GLY A 23 44.10 -7.45 -20.76
CA GLY A 23 44.55 -6.50 -21.78
C GLY A 23 44.71 -7.22 -23.10
N GLU A 24 43.63 -7.38 -23.85
CA GLU A 24 43.72 -7.50 -25.31
C GLU A 24 43.76 -6.07 -25.87
N GLU A 25 44.61 -5.81 -26.86
CA GLU A 25 44.72 -4.49 -27.52
C GLU A 25 43.35 -4.08 -28.09
N ILE A 26 42.70 -3.16 -27.38
CA ILE A 26 41.47 -2.49 -27.82
C ILE A 26 41.93 -1.39 -28.78
N ASP A 27 41.71 -1.58 -30.09
CA ASP A 27 41.92 -0.54 -31.12
C ASP A 27 41.29 0.81 -30.69
N GLU A 28 41.84 1.96 -31.06
CA GLU A 28 41.34 3.30 -30.66
C GLU A 28 39.82 3.51 -30.89
N VAL A 29 39.26 2.87 -31.92
CA VAL A 29 37.80 2.89 -32.22
C VAL A 29 36.98 2.16 -31.15
N ASN A 30 37.58 1.18 -30.51
CA ASN A 30 37.00 0.25 -29.56
C ASN A 30 37.05 0.85 -28.12
N PHE A 31 38.02 1.73 -27.84
CA PHE A 31 38.08 2.57 -26.62
C PHE A 31 36.94 3.59 -26.56
N ASP A 32 36.65 4.25 -27.68
CA ASP A 32 35.54 5.21 -27.80
C ASP A 32 34.15 4.56 -27.60
N ILE A 33 34.00 3.28 -27.96
CA ILE A 33 32.76 2.52 -27.72
C ILE A 33 32.62 2.18 -26.22
N CYS A 34 33.70 1.75 -25.56
CA CYS A 34 33.69 1.44 -24.13
C CYS A 34 33.29 2.67 -23.28
N ASP A 35 33.88 3.84 -23.55
CA ASP A 35 33.56 5.09 -22.84
C ASP A 35 32.09 5.51 -23.03
N LYS A 36 31.57 5.35 -24.25
CA LYS A 36 30.16 5.62 -24.56
C LYS A 36 29.21 4.66 -23.84
N VAL A 37 29.57 3.37 -23.78
CA VAL A 37 28.79 2.37 -23.06
C VAL A 37 28.82 2.64 -21.56
N GLU A 38 29.98 2.94 -20.98
CA GLU A 38 30.10 3.27 -19.55
C GLU A 38 29.26 4.49 -19.18
N LYS A 39 29.36 5.57 -19.96
CA LYS A 39 28.53 6.77 -19.74
C LYS A 39 27.03 6.46 -19.85
N SER A 40 26.63 5.74 -20.89
CA SER A 40 25.23 5.33 -21.09
C SER A 40 24.73 4.47 -19.93
N MET A 41 25.54 3.50 -19.48
CA MET A 41 25.23 2.67 -18.32
C MET A 41 25.15 3.51 -17.03
N GLY A 42 26.07 4.44 -16.80
CA GLY A 42 26.03 5.38 -15.68
C GLY A 42 24.72 6.17 -15.65
N GLU A 43 24.33 6.74 -16.78
CA GLU A 43 23.05 7.46 -16.91
C GLU A 43 21.83 6.55 -16.71
N MET A 44 21.88 5.28 -17.14
CA MET A 44 20.81 4.30 -16.89
C MET A 44 20.72 3.92 -15.41
N LEU A 45 21.87 3.71 -14.76
CA LEU A 45 21.96 3.35 -13.34
C LEU A 45 21.49 4.50 -12.44
N GLU A 46 21.82 5.75 -12.77
CA GLU A 46 21.31 6.94 -12.08
C GLU A 46 19.78 7.11 -12.21
N LYS A 47 19.21 6.62 -13.32
CA LYS A 47 17.77 6.63 -13.58
C LYS A 47 17.03 5.42 -12.98
N LEU A 48 17.74 4.45 -12.40
CA LEU A 48 17.08 3.31 -11.78
C LEU A 48 16.20 3.81 -10.62
N PRO A 49 14.95 3.33 -10.54
CA PRO A 49 14.13 3.64 -9.40
C PRO A 49 14.83 3.12 -8.12
N PRO A 50 14.89 3.92 -7.04
CA PRO A 50 15.46 3.47 -5.79
C PRO A 50 14.76 2.19 -5.33
N LEU A 51 15.55 1.15 -5.05
CA LEU A 51 15.05 -0.05 -4.37
C LEU A 51 14.72 0.33 -2.94
N HIS A 52 13.47 0.73 -2.70
CA HIS A 52 13.00 1.01 -1.35
C HIS A 52 12.89 -0.32 -0.59
N LYS A 53 13.73 -0.51 0.43
CA LYS A 53 13.64 -1.63 1.40
C LYS A 53 12.25 -1.74 2.05
N GLU A 54 11.50 -0.64 2.00
CA GLU A 54 10.14 -0.48 2.55
C GLU A 54 9.04 -0.93 1.57
N SER A 55 9.35 -1.14 0.30
CA SER A 55 8.40 -1.63 -0.70
C SER A 55 7.73 -2.92 -0.24
N SER A 56 6.41 -3.00 -0.41
CA SER A 56 5.60 -4.16 -0.02
C SER A 56 4.46 -4.43 -0.98
N ILE A 57 3.99 -3.41 -1.70
CA ILE A 57 2.93 -3.56 -2.70
C ILE A 57 3.60 -3.73 -4.07
N TYR A 58 3.49 -4.93 -4.63
CA TYR A 58 4.12 -5.30 -5.89
C TYR A 58 3.11 -5.35 -7.03
N ARG A 59 3.57 -5.03 -8.24
CA ARG A 59 2.83 -5.39 -9.44
C ARG A 59 2.99 -6.87 -9.73
N VAL A 60 1.87 -7.52 -10.04
CA VAL A 60 1.82 -8.86 -10.57
C VAL A 60 2.45 -8.85 -11.97
N PRO A 61 3.33 -9.81 -12.28
CA PRO A 61 3.87 -10.01 -13.62
C PRO A 61 2.78 -10.00 -14.70
N LYS A 62 3.03 -9.28 -15.80
CA LYS A 62 2.06 -9.08 -16.89
C LYS A 62 1.45 -10.40 -17.39
N GLN A 63 2.29 -11.41 -17.59
CA GLN A 63 1.86 -12.73 -18.05
C GLN A 63 0.83 -13.38 -17.11
N GLN A 64 1.04 -13.29 -15.79
CA GLN A 64 0.09 -13.83 -14.81
C GLN A 64 -1.24 -13.07 -14.85
N ARG A 65 -1.19 -11.74 -14.95
CA ARG A 65 -2.40 -10.92 -15.11
C ARG A 65 -3.18 -11.27 -16.37
N GLU A 66 -2.50 -11.54 -17.48
CA GLU A 66 -3.16 -11.88 -18.75
C GLU A 66 -3.73 -13.30 -18.77
N MET A 67 -3.10 -14.25 -18.07
CA MET A 67 -3.61 -15.62 -17.96
C MET A 67 -4.92 -15.71 -17.17
N ASN A 68 -5.05 -14.95 -16.07
CA ASN A 68 -6.29 -14.91 -15.29
C ASN A 68 -6.60 -13.50 -14.76
N PRO A 69 -7.13 -12.61 -15.61
CA PRO A 69 -7.34 -11.20 -15.25
C PRO A 69 -8.25 -11.01 -14.04
N LYS A 70 -9.25 -11.88 -13.84
CA LYS A 70 -10.24 -11.75 -12.76
C LYS A 70 -9.61 -11.88 -11.36
N VAL A 71 -8.54 -12.66 -11.24
CA VAL A 71 -7.84 -12.89 -9.96
C VAL A 71 -6.98 -11.70 -9.57
N TYR A 72 -6.43 -10.97 -10.55
CA TYR A 72 -5.44 -9.92 -10.28
C TYR A 72 -5.98 -8.50 -10.44
N LEU A 73 -6.98 -8.27 -11.29
CA LEU A 73 -7.52 -6.93 -11.56
C LEU A 73 -8.79 -6.67 -10.75
N PRO A 74 -8.95 -5.50 -10.11
CA PRO A 74 -10.20 -5.14 -9.44
C PRO A 74 -11.38 -5.17 -10.42
N GLN A 75 -12.55 -5.59 -9.94
CA GLN A 75 -13.77 -5.74 -10.75
C GLN A 75 -14.82 -4.67 -10.42
N PHE A 76 -14.87 -4.25 -9.16
CA PHE A 76 -15.84 -3.33 -8.60
C PHE A 76 -15.19 -2.05 -8.08
N ILE A 77 -14.21 -2.13 -7.18
CA ILE A 77 -13.59 -0.97 -6.54
C ILE A 77 -12.07 -0.97 -6.69
N SER A 78 -11.53 0.11 -7.26
CA SER A 78 -10.09 0.35 -7.32
C SER A 78 -9.61 0.99 -6.03
N ILE A 79 -8.50 0.49 -5.50
CA ILE A 79 -7.79 0.94 -4.32
C ILE A 79 -6.32 1.09 -4.66
N GLY A 80 -5.74 2.24 -4.38
CA GLY A 80 -4.34 2.50 -4.67
C GLY A 80 -4.08 2.94 -6.12
N PRO A 81 -2.81 3.24 -6.44
CA PRO A 81 -2.42 3.91 -7.68
C PRO A 81 -2.38 3.00 -8.91
N TYR A 82 -2.32 1.67 -8.77
CA TYR A 82 -2.10 0.78 -9.92
C TYR A 82 -3.30 0.62 -10.84
N HIS A 83 -4.52 0.79 -10.30
CA HIS A 83 -5.77 0.69 -11.04
C HIS A 83 -6.58 1.99 -11.05
N TYR A 84 -6.03 3.07 -10.48
CA TYR A 84 -6.68 4.37 -10.38
C TYR A 84 -7.06 4.93 -11.76
N ASN A 85 -8.34 5.25 -11.94
CA ASN A 85 -8.91 5.79 -13.19
C ASN A 85 -8.59 4.97 -14.46
N THR A 86 -8.44 3.65 -14.34
CA THR A 86 -8.06 2.80 -15.49
C THR A 86 -9.24 2.19 -16.26
N GLN A 87 -10.34 1.84 -15.60
CA GLN A 87 -11.49 1.17 -16.22
C GLN A 87 -12.80 1.89 -15.90
N ASN A 88 -13.71 1.96 -16.87
CA ASN A 88 -14.97 2.71 -16.75
C ASN A 88 -15.89 2.20 -15.63
N ASN A 89 -15.96 0.88 -15.42
CA ASN A 89 -16.71 0.28 -14.31
C ASN A 89 -16.14 0.70 -12.94
N LEU A 90 -14.81 0.77 -12.79
CA LEU A 90 -14.18 1.20 -11.55
C LEU A 90 -14.42 2.70 -11.30
N ILE A 91 -14.28 3.52 -12.35
CA ILE A 91 -14.56 4.96 -12.29
C ILE A 91 -16.01 5.23 -11.87
N ALA A 92 -16.97 4.46 -12.41
CA ALA A 92 -18.38 4.59 -12.05
C ALA A 92 -18.66 4.32 -10.56
N ASN A 93 -17.78 3.56 -9.88
CA ASN A 93 -17.91 3.20 -8.48
C ASN A 93 -17.14 4.13 -7.52
N GLU A 94 -16.38 5.10 -8.03
CA GLU A 94 -15.67 6.12 -7.21
C GLU A 94 -16.63 6.87 -6.27
N GLN A 95 -17.91 7.01 -6.66
CA GLN A 95 -18.92 7.64 -5.82
C GLN A 95 -19.09 6.99 -4.44
N TYR A 96 -18.84 5.68 -4.31
CA TYR A 96 -18.89 4.99 -3.03
C TYR A 96 -17.75 5.44 -2.11
N LYS A 97 -16.57 5.70 -2.69
CA LYS A 97 -15.41 6.18 -1.95
C LYS A 97 -15.55 7.64 -1.54
N PHE A 98 -16.08 8.49 -2.42
CA PHE A 98 -16.36 9.88 -2.05
C PHE A 98 -17.45 10.00 -0.97
N ARG A 99 -18.49 9.16 -1.00
CA ARG A 99 -19.48 9.09 0.08
C ARG A 99 -18.84 8.68 1.41
N ALA A 100 -17.99 7.66 1.40
CA ALA A 100 -17.24 7.23 2.58
C ALA A 100 -16.28 8.32 3.09
N PHE A 101 -15.59 9.03 2.19
CA PHE A 101 -14.73 10.16 2.55
C PHE A 101 -15.52 11.27 3.24
N ILE A 102 -16.70 11.63 2.71
CA ILE A 102 -17.58 12.61 3.36
C ILE A 102 -18.03 12.13 4.75
N LYS A 103 -18.46 10.87 4.88
CA LYS A 103 -18.79 10.26 6.18
C LYS A 103 -17.63 10.34 7.16
N PHE A 104 -16.42 10.04 6.70
CA PHE A 104 -15.20 10.09 7.51
C PHE A 104 -14.96 11.52 8.04
N LEU A 105 -15.03 12.53 7.17
CA LEU A 105 -14.87 13.93 7.57
C LEU A 105 -15.92 14.37 8.60
N TYR A 106 -17.15 13.85 8.51
CA TYR A 106 -18.16 14.10 9.55
C TYR A 106 -17.81 13.45 10.86
N ARG A 107 -17.45 12.17 10.85
CA ARG A 107 -17.09 11.43 12.06
C ARG A 107 -15.94 12.09 12.81
N MET A 108 -15.03 12.77 12.12
CA MET A 108 -13.97 13.58 12.77
C MET A 108 -14.51 14.77 13.59
N ILE A 109 -15.66 15.32 13.25
CA ILE A 109 -16.25 16.53 13.88
C ILE A 109 -17.36 16.15 14.84
N ASN A 110 -18.22 15.19 14.49
CA ASN A 110 -19.41 14.82 15.26
C ASN A 110 -19.65 13.30 15.19
N ARG A 111 -20.09 12.70 16.30
CA ARG A 111 -20.28 11.25 16.43
C ARG A 111 -21.57 10.74 15.79
N ASP A 112 -22.62 11.56 15.81
CA ASP A 112 -23.94 11.15 15.31
C ASP A 112 -24.06 11.48 13.82
N TYR A 113 -24.10 10.43 13.00
CA TYR A 113 -24.14 10.53 11.55
C TYR A 113 -25.56 10.83 11.06
N GLU A 114 -25.81 12.06 10.63
CA GLU A 114 -26.91 12.41 9.72
C GLU A 114 -26.37 13.21 8.54
N TYR A 115 -26.34 12.59 7.35
CA TYR A 115 -25.87 13.23 6.14
C TYR A 115 -26.87 14.29 5.65
N SER A 116 -26.42 15.55 5.55
CA SER A 116 -27.15 16.63 4.89
C SER A 116 -26.19 17.54 4.11
N GLN A 117 -26.72 18.29 3.14
CA GLN A 117 -25.94 19.26 2.36
C GLN A 117 -25.43 20.44 3.21
N GLU A 118 -26.12 20.76 4.30
CA GLU A 118 -25.69 21.79 5.26
C GLU A 118 -24.46 21.34 6.04
N SER A 119 -24.41 20.05 6.37
CA SER A 119 -23.29 19.45 7.06
C SER A 119 -21.99 19.60 6.23
N LEU A 120 -22.03 19.58 4.89
CA LEU A 120 -20.80 19.62 4.06
C LEU A 120 -20.19 21.03 4.08
N LYS A 121 -21.06 22.05 4.08
CA LYS A 121 -20.65 23.43 4.34
C LYS A 121 -20.05 23.57 5.73
N GLY A 122 -20.59 22.84 6.73
CA GLY A 122 -20.04 22.74 8.08
C GLY A 122 -18.61 22.20 8.09
N ILE A 123 -18.35 21.08 7.40
CA ILE A 123 -16.99 20.50 7.27
C ILE A 123 -16.01 21.51 6.67
N LEU A 124 -16.40 22.16 5.58
CA LEU A 124 -15.54 23.13 4.88
C LEU A 124 -15.23 24.34 5.77
N LYS A 125 -16.23 24.84 6.51
CA LYS A 125 -16.06 25.93 7.48
C LYS A 125 -15.19 25.53 8.68
N ALA A 126 -15.32 24.29 9.17
CA ALA A 126 -14.53 23.78 10.29
C ALA A 126 -13.05 23.57 9.94
N GLY A 127 -12.68 23.60 8.65
CA GLY A 127 -11.31 23.41 8.21
C GLY A 127 -10.82 21.95 8.28
N THR A 128 -11.72 21.00 8.53
CA THR A 128 -11.40 19.57 8.67
C THR A 128 -10.74 19.00 7.41
N LEU A 129 -11.24 19.36 6.23
CA LEU A 129 -10.63 18.95 4.96
C LEU A 129 -9.19 19.47 4.83
N LYS A 130 -8.94 20.74 5.20
CA LYS A 130 -7.59 21.31 5.18
C LYS A 130 -6.69 20.61 6.19
N HIS A 131 -7.22 20.29 7.37
CA HIS A 131 -6.50 19.58 8.41
C HIS A 131 -6.07 18.19 7.95
N ILE A 132 -6.99 17.35 7.46
CA ILE A 132 -6.67 15.98 7.04
C ILE A 132 -5.69 15.95 5.86
N VAL A 133 -5.82 16.86 4.89
CA VAL A 133 -4.88 16.97 3.76
C VAL A 133 -3.49 17.33 4.27
N LYS A 134 -3.37 18.34 5.14
CA LYS A 134 -2.08 18.77 5.71
C LYS A 134 -1.45 17.66 6.56
N THR A 135 -2.24 16.99 7.38
CA THR A 135 -1.79 15.88 8.22
C THR A 135 -1.33 14.70 7.37
N SER A 136 -2.06 14.35 6.32
CA SER A 136 -1.74 13.17 5.50
C SER A 136 -0.62 13.42 4.51
N HIS A 137 -0.37 14.68 4.13
CA HIS A 137 0.76 15.07 3.27
C HIS A 137 2.11 14.61 3.86
N CYS A 138 2.27 14.58 5.19
CA CYS A 138 3.54 14.12 5.78
C CYS A 138 3.73 12.59 5.67
N TRP A 139 2.70 11.84 5.27
CA TRP A 139 2.76 10.40 5.04
C TRP A 139 2.93 10.04 3.57
N THR A 140 2.68 10.98 2.64
CA THR A 140 2.69 10.76 1.18
C THR A 140 3.92 10.01 0.71
N LYS A 141 5.12 10.45 1.10
CA LYS A 141 6.38 9.82 0.68
C LYS A 141 6.51 8.38 1.19
N GLN A 142 6.09 8.11 2.42
CA GLN A 142 6.13 6.76 2.99
C GLN A 142 5.14 5.83 2.27
N VAL A 143 3.95 6.33 1.95
CA VAL A 143 2.94 5.58 1.19
C VAL A 143 3.43 5.33 -0.23
N TRP A 144 4.01 6.33 -0.89
CA TRP A 144 4.61 6.21 -2.22
C TRP A 144 5.71 5.16 -2.26
N ASN A 145 6.62 5.17 -1.27
CA ASN A 145 7.71 4.20 -1.15
C ASN A 145 7.24 2.77 -0.81
N SER A 146 5.97 2.58 -0.46
CA SER A 146 5.42 1.25 -0.22
C SER A 146 5.18 0.48 -1.53
N TYR A 147 5.18 1.17 -2.68
CA TYR A 147 4.97 0.58 -4.00
C TYR A 147 6.29 0.26 -4.69
N ALA A 148 6.47 -1.00 -5.09
CA ALA A 148 7.72 -1.47 -5.70
C ALA A 148 7.92 -0.97 -7.14
N SER A 149 6.83 -0.70 -7.85
CA SER A 149 6.86 -0.15 -9.21
C SER A 149 6.54 1.34 -9.23
N SER A 150 7.14 2.06 -10.19
CA SER A 150 6.90 3.49 -10.41
C SER A 150 5.41 3.83 -10.53
N ILE A 151 5.00 4.89 -9.85
CA ILE A 151 3.65 5.45 -9.94
C ILE A 151 3.68 6.62 -10.91
N ASN A 152 2.90 6.54 -11.98
CA ASN A 152 2.74 7.63 -12.95
C ASN A 152 1.51 8.47 -12.60
N MET A 153 1.63 9.29 -11.56
CA MET A 153 0.54 10.10 -11.02
C MET A 153 1.10 11.40 -10.44
N LYS A 154 0.36 12.51 -10.53
CA LYS A 154 0.75 13.75 -9.86
C LYS A 154 0.60 13.60 -8.34
N GLU A 155 1.43 14.28 -7.57
CA GLU A 155 1.38 14.21 -6.10
C GLU A 155 0.00 14.59 -5.54
N GLU A 156 -0.62 15.64 -6.08
CA GLU A 156 -1.97 16.09 -5.69
C GLU A 156 -3.02 14.98 -5.87
N GLU A 157 -2.99 14.33 -7.03
CA GLU A 157 -3.88 13.22 -7.37
C GLU A 157 -3.62 12.01 -6.48
N PHE A 158 -2.36 11.73 -6.17
CA PHE A 158 -1.96 10.65 -5.27
C PHE A 158 -2.45 10.88 -3.85
N ILE A 159 -2.38 12.12 -3.33
CA ILE A 159 -2.90 12.46 -2.01
C ILE A 159 -4.42 12.30 -1.97
N ILE A 160 -5.13 12.74 -3.02
CA ILE A 160 -6.59 12.57 -3.12
C ILE A 160 -6.95 11.09 -3.11
N MET A 161 -6.33 10.29 -3.98
CA MET A 161 -6.54 8.85 -4.05
C MET A 161 -6.26 8.19 -2.69
N MET A 162 -5.11 8.47 -2.10
CA MET A 162 -4.69 7.92 -0.81
C MET A 162 -5.74 8.17 0.28
N LEU A 163 -6.27 9.40 0.37
CA LEU A 163 -7.26 9.78 1.37
C LEU A 163 -8.62 9.13 1.11
N VAL A 164 -9.12 9.23 -0.12
CA VAL A 164 -10.45 8.76 -0.51
C VAL A 164 -10.54 7.24 -0.39
N ASP A 165 -9.52 6.53 -0.85
CA ASP A 165 -9.45 5.06 -0.81
C ASP A 165 -9.28 4.54 0.62
N ALA A 166 -8.41 5.19 1.42
CA ALA A 166 -8.25 4.80 2.82
C ALA A 166 -9.51 5.04 3.65
N CYS A 167 -10.17 6.19 3.47
CA CYS A 167 -11.41 6.48 4.17
C CYS A 167 -12.54 5.54 3.75
N PHE A 168 -12.58 5.12 2.47
CA PHE A 168 -13.49 4.08 2.00
C PHE A 168 -13.28 2.76 2.73
N ILE A 169 -12.04 2.28 2.81
CA ILE A 169 -11.71 1.06 3.52
C ILE A 169 -12.14 1.16 4.99
N ILE A 170 -11.81 2.27 5.66
CA ILE A 170 -12.18 2.47 7.07
C ILE A 170 -13.70 2.50 7.25
N ASP A 171 -14.44 3.21 6.39
CA ASP A 171 -15.91 3.25 6.47
C ASP A 171 -16.51 1.85 6.29
N PHE A 172 -16.03 1.10 5.29
CA PHE A 172 -16.48 -0.25 5.00
C PHE A 172 -16.25 -1.21 6.19
N LEU A 173 -15.09 -1.11 6.86
CA LEU A 173 -14.78 -1.92 8.04
C LEU A 173 -15.60 -1.52 9.28
N LEU A 174 -15.89 -0.23 9.44
CA LEU A 174 -16.70 0.26 10.57
C LEU A 174 -18.18 -0.12 10.40
N ASP A 175 -18.74 0.15 9.23
CA ASP A 175 -20.16 -0.04 8.93
C ASP A 175 -20.39 -0.57 7.50
N PRO A 176 -20.42 -1.90 7.32
CA PRO A 176 -20.67 -2.51 6.02
C PRO A 176 -22.15 -2.45 5.60
N SER A 177 -23.07 -1.97 6.43
CA SER A 177 -24.52 -2.02 6.18
C SER A 177 -24.93 -1.28 4.89
N PHE A 178 -24.21 -0.20 4.57
CA PHE A 178 -24.41 0.57 3.34
C PHE A 178 -23.99 -0.21 2.07
N TYR A 179 -23.27 -1.31 2.24
CA TYR A 179 -22.65 -2.08 1.17
C TYR A 179 -23.20 -3.51 1.06
N ILE A 180 -24.25 -3.90 1.79
CA ILE A 180 -24.72 -5.30 1.91
C ILE A 180 -24.75 -6.08 0.59
N GLY A 181 -25.28 -5.49 -0.49
CA GLY A 181 -25.35 -6.15 -1.81
C GLY A 181 -24.04 -6.20 -2.60
N LEU A 182 -22.98 -5.57 -2.10
CA LEU A 182 -21.67 -5.37 -2.74
C LEU A 182 -20.52 -5.87 -1.86
N ILE A 183 -20.82 -6.37 -0.65
CA ILE A 183 -19.82 -6.79 0.35
C ILE A 183 -18.82 -7.76 -0.28
N PHE A 184 -19.30 -8.78 -0.99
CA PHE A 184 -18.43 -9.79 -1.60
C PHE A 184 -17.55 -9.22 -2.71
N ASP A 185 -18.09 -8.37 -3.58
CA ASP A 185 -17.33 -7.74 -4.67
C ASP A 185 -16.23 -6.84 -4.12
N ILE A 186 -16.54 -6.05 -3.09
CA ILE A 186 -15.57 -5.20 -2.40
C ILE A 186 -14.49 -6.05 -1.75
N TYR A 187 -14.85 -7.12 -1.01
CA TYR A 187 -13.86 -7.98 -0.38
C TYR A 187 -12.93 -8.65 -1.38
N ILE A 188 -13.46 -9.21 -2.46
CA ILE A 188 -12.64 -9.85 -3.52
C ILE A 188 -11.63 -8.85 -4.09
N ASP A 189 -12.00 -7.58 -4.21
CA ASP A 189 -11.09 -6.54 -4.67
C ASP A 189 -10.08 -6.12 -3.61
N LEU A 190 -10.46 -6.05 -2.33
CA LEU A 190 -9.56 -5.70 -1.21
C LEU A 190 -8.46 -6.75 -0.96
N ILE A 191 -8.59 -7.96 -1.50
CA ILE A 191 -7.59 -9.03 -1.38
C ILE A 191 -6.70 -9.19 -2.62
N LYS A 192 -6.77 -8.27 -3.58
CA LYS A 192 -5.91 -8.28 -4.77
C LYS A 192 -4.62 -7.53 -4.50
N LEU A 193 -3.49 -8.15 -4.83
CA LEU A 193 -2.15 -7.62 -4.55
C LEU A 193 -1.91 -6.22 -5.15
N GLU A 194 -2.41 -5.95 -6.36
CA GLU A 194 -2.27 -4.64 -7.00
C GLU A 194 -3.26 -3.59 -6.50
N ASN A 195 -4.23 -3.99 -5.68
CA ASN A 195 -5.36 -3.17 -5.22
C ASN A 195 -5.27 -2.86 -3.72
N GLN A 196 -4.09 -2.41 -3.27
CA GLN A 196 -3.74 -2.29 -1.86
C GLN A 196 -3.38 -0.86 -1.46
N LEU A 197 -3.57 -0.56 -0.18
CA LEU A 197 -2.95 0.55 0.53
C LEU A 197 -2.13 0.02 1.72
N PRO A 198 -1.10 0.74 2.17
CA PRO A 198 -0.37 0.38 3.38
C PRO A 198 -1.26 0.45 4.63
N LEU A 199 -1.17 -0.56 5.51
CA LEU A 199 -1.97 -0.65 6.74
C LEU A 199 -1.69 0.51 7.70
N PHE A 200 -0.44 0.98 7.79
CA PHE A 200 -0.09 2.11 8.66
C PHE A 200 -0.87 3.39 8.30
N LEU A 201 -1.19 3.60 7.02
CA LEU A 201 -1.98 4.74 6.57
C LEU A 201 -3.40 4.63 7.11
N LEU A 202 -4.00 3.45 6.99
CA LEU A 202 -5.35 3.17 7.49
C LEU A 202 -5.41 3.35 9.01
N GLN A 203 -4.41 2.85 9.73
CA GLN A 203 -4.29 3.00 11.18
C GLN A 203 -4.16 4.46 11.59
N ARG A 204 -3.28 5.24 10.94
CA ARG A 204 -3.08 6.66 11.25
C ARG A 204 -4.35 7.48 10.99
N LEU A 205 -5.08 7.19 9.91
CA LEU A 205 -6.36 7.83 9.63
C LEU A 205 -7.43 7.41 10.64
N ALA A 206 -7.51 6.13 11.00
CA ALA A 206 -8.47 5.66 12.00
C ALA A 206 -8.27 6.36 13.36
N TYR A 207 -7.03 6.68 13.74
CA TYR A 207 -6.73 7.46 14.96
C TYR A 207 -7.22 8.91 14.93
N LEU A 208 -7.58 9.45 13.76
CA LEU A 208 -8.21 10.77 13.66
C LEU A 208 -9.71 10.72 14.01
N LEU A 209 -10.31 9.54 14.08
CA LEU A 209 -11.72 9.38 14.41
C LEU A 209 -11.91 9.31 15.93
N PRO A 210 -12.94 9.97 16.50
CA PRO A 210 -13.22 9.95 17.94
C PRO A 210 -13.93 8.66 18.38
N ILE A 211 -13.41 7.49 18.00
CA ILE A 211 -13.98 6.16 18.29
C ILE A 211 -13.58 5.73 19.71
N THR A 212 -14.57 5.39 20.54
CA THR A 212 -14.38 4.93 21.92
C THR A 212 -15.17 3.64 22.19
N PRO A 213 -14.57 2.58 22.77
CA PRO A 213 -13.12 2.44 22.99
C PRO A 213 -12.40 2.41 21.64
N ASN A 214 -11.18 2.98 21.55
CA ASN A 214 -10.36 2.93 20.34
C ASN A 214 -9.95 1.47 20.15
N PRO A 215 -10.64 0.69 19.31
CA PRO A 215 -10.24 -0.68 19.11
C PRO A 215 -8.92 -0.63 18.36
N CYS A 216 -7.95 -1.47 18.76
CA CYS A 216 -6.74 -1.66 17.98
C CYS A 216 -7.16 -1.85 16.51
N PHE A 217 -6.72 -0.98 15.59
CA PHE A 217 -7.14 -1.04 14.17
C PHE A 217 -6.92 -2.45 13.58
N PRO A 218 -5.79 -3.12 13.85
CA PRO A 218 -5.64 -4.56 13.61
C PRO A 218 -6.78 -5.42 14.15
N GLY A 219 -7.26 -5.19 15.39
CA GLY A 219 -8.42 -5.89 15.97
C GLY A 219 -9.75 -5.63 15.25
N LEU A 220 -9.99 -4.42 14.72
CA LEU A 220 -11.14 -4.15 13.85
C LEU A 220 -11.05 -4.95 12.55
N VAL A 221 -9.86 -5.00 11.96
CA VAL A 221 -9.57 -5.80 10.77
C VAL A 221 -9.80 -7.28 11.07
N ILE A 222 -9.30 -7.82 12.19
CA ILE A 222 -9.56 -9.20 12.65
C ILE A 222 -11.05 -9.47 12.75
N ALA A 223 -11.79 -8.65 13.51
CA ALA A 223 -13.19 -8.90 13.81
C ALA A 223 -14.06 -8.97 12.54
N ARG A 224 -13.71 -8.19 11.51
CA ARG A 224 -14.47 -8.11 10.26
C ARG A 224 -14.03 -9.13 9.22
N ILE A 225 -12.73 -9.43 9.14
CA ILE A 225 -12.20 -10.44 8.22
C ILE A 225 -12.45 -11.86 8.76
N SER A 226 -12.41 -12.10 10.07
CA SER A 226 -12.67 -13.43 10.66
C SER A 226 -14.12 -13.89 10.49
N GLY A 227 -15.08 -12.96 10.42
CA GLY A 227 -16.46 -13.30 10.06
C GLY A 227 -16.62 -13.83 8.62
N ILE A 228 -15.56 -13.76 7.80
CA ILE A 228 -15.49 -14.24 6.42
C ILE A 228 -14.72 -15.55 6.30
N SER A 229 -13.80 -15.86 7.22
CA SER A 229 -13.15 -17.19 7.26
C SER A 229 -14.12 -18.32 7.59
N ASP A 230 -15.30 -18.00 8.15
CA ASP A 230 -16.40 -18.96 8.25
C ASP A 230 -17.06 -19.28 6.89
N ILE A 231 -16.85 -18.45 5.86
CA ILE A 231 -17.35 -18.62 4.49
C ILE A 231 -16.32 -19.32 3.59
N TYR A 232 -15.04 -19.05 3.81
CA TYR A 232 -13.93 -19.71 3.12
C TYR A 232 -13.12 -20.48 4.15
N THR A 233 -13.19 -21.81 4.13
CA THR A 233 -12.46 -22.70 5.06
C THR A 233 -10.95 -22.42 5.03
N PHE A 234 -10.51 -21.50 5.89
CA PHE A 234 -9.12 -21.21 6.13
C PHE A 234 -8.83 -21.48 7.60
N SER A 235 -7.98 -22.47 7.87
CA SER A 235 -7.52 -22.80 9.21
C SER A 235 -6.57 -21.72 9.71
N SER A 236 -7.00 -20.95 10.71
CA SER A 236 -6.13 -20.06 11.48
C SER A 236 -5.11 -20.90 12.24
N MET A 237 -3.81 -20.63 12.06
CA MET A 237 -2.79 -21.09 12.99
C MET A 237 -1.81 -19.98 13.37
N HIS A 238 -1.64 -19.88 14.69
CA HIS A 238 -0.66 -19.10 15.46
C HIS A 238 -0.85 -17.58 15.61
N ASP A 239 -0.57 -17.16 16.85
CA ASP A 239 -0.47 -15.79 17.35
C ASP A 239 0.87 -15.20 16.84
N PRO A 240 0.89 -14.18 15.96
CA PRO A 240 2.13 -13.64 15.44
C PRO A 240 2.63 -12.52 16.36
N CYS A 241 3.35 -12.88 17.43
CA CYS A 241 4.29 -11.94 18.03
C CYS A 241 5.54 -11.88 17.13
N ASP A 242 5.66 -10.81 16.32
CA ASP A 242 6.91 -10.14 15.88
C ASP A 242 6.89 -9.63 14.42
N ILE A 243 5.85 -9.91 13.62
CA ILE A 243 5.76 -9.40 12.23
C ILE A 243 4.53 -8.51 12.04
N GLU A 244 4.77 -7.23 11.76
CA GLU A 244 3.71 -6.25 11.49
C GLU A 244 3.27 -6.32 10.01
N PRO A 245 2.00 -6.65 9.73
CA PRO A 245 1.50 -6.73 8.36
C PRO A 245 1.51 -5.37 7.68
N LYS A 246 1.98 -5.31 6.42
CA LYS A 246 2.16 -4.03 5.70
C LYS A 246 0.94 -3.59 4.88
N HIS A 247 0.11 -4.52 4.39
CA HIS A 247 -1.16 -4.27 3.69
C HIS A 247 -2.14 -5.46 3.90
N PHE A 248 -3.36 -5.43 3.34
CA PHE A 248 -4.35 -6.49 3.59
C PHE A 248 -3.92 -7.86 3.06
N VAL A 249 -3.33 -7.95 1.87
CA VAL A 249 -2.86 -9.25 1.37
C VAL A 249 -1.76 -9.85 2.26
N ASP A 250 -0.80 -9.04 2.72
CA ASP A 250 0.20 -9.46 3.71
C ASP A 250 -0.49 -9.96 4.97
N TYR A 251 -1.45 -9.18 5.47
CA TYR A 251 -2.28 -9.54 6.61
C TYR A 251 -2.92 -10.92 6.45
N LEU A 252 -3.57 -11.20 5.32
CA LEU A 252 -4.20 -12.50 5.07
C LEU A 252 -3.19 -13.64 5.01
N ASN A 253 -2.02 -13.44 4.39
CA ASN A 253 -0.96 -14.45 4.39
C ASN A 253 -0.43 -14.77 5.81
N PHE A 254 -0.52 -13.83 6.77
CA PHE A 254 -0.14 -14.09 8.16
C PHE A 254 -1.16 -14.95 8.92
N TYR A 255 -2.46 -14.80 8.66
CA TYR A 255 -3.52 -15.49 9.40
C TYR A 255 -4.08 -16.72 8.68
N PHE A 256 -3.77 -16.90 7.39
CA PHE A 256 -4.27 -17.97 6.53
C PHE A 256 -3.12 -18.60 5.72
N PRO A 257 -2.34 -19.53 6.32
CA PRO A 257 -1.30 -20.25 5.58
C PRO A 257 -1.91 -21.03 4.40
N GLN A 258 -1.10 -21.22 3.35
CA GLN A 258 -1.44 -22.08 2.21
C GLN A 258 -1.87 -23.46 2.72
N PRO A 259 -2.86 -24.13 2.07
CA PRO A 259 -3.15 -25.52 2.38
C PRO A 259 -1.84 -26.31 2.30
N LEU A 260 -1.55 -27.07 3.35
CA LEU A 260 -0.50 -28.08 3.31
C LEU A 260 -0.84 -28.99 2.12
N TYR A 261 -0.07 -28.87 1.04
CA TYR A 261 -0.04 -29.93 0.04
C TYR A 261 0.67 -31.08 0.72
N ASP A 262 -0.12 -32.01 1.29
CA ASP A 262 0.41 -33.31 1.70
C ASP A 262 1.05 -33.95 0.45
N MET A 263 2.38 -34.02 0.44
CA MET A 263 3.18 -34.80 -0.50
C MET A 263 3.27 -36.25 -0.05
#